data_AF-A0A496B8F4-F1
#
_entry.id   AF-A0A496B8F4-F1
#
_cell.length_a   1.000
_cell.length_b   1.000
_cell.length_c   1.000
_cell.angle_alpha   90.00
_cell.angle_beta   90.00
_cell.angle_gamma   90.00
#
_symmetry.space_group_name_H-M   'P 1'
#
loop_
_entity.id
_entity.type
_entity.pdbx_description
1 polymer ?
#
loop_
_entity_poly.entity_id
_entity_poly.type
_entity_poly.pdbx_seq_one_letter_code
_entity_poly.pdbx_strand_id
1 'polypeptide(L)'
;MNQFKIRGTAVRKLRTWRESLIERLTTDPRRASGYLQAALEDYQIHGEAAVFLLALQTVIESRGGISKLAKQTGIQPKSVSEALNRDVLPQIDLLVPILNTLGCRLSIQSWDSSNTNCEVSAEHSSTAPIESQTISDGARS
;
A
#
# COMPACT_ATOMS: atom_id res chain seq x y z
N MET A 1 18.86 -47.24 -17.53
CA MET A 1 17.78 -46.58 -16.78
C MET A 1 18.20 -45.13 -16.54
N ASN A 2 17.46 -44.17 -17.09
CA ASN A 2 17.90 -42.79 -17.33
C ASN A 2 18.05 -41.92 -16.07
N GLN A 3 19.17 -41.19 -16.00
CA GLN A 3 19.43 -40.08 -15.09
C GLN A 3 18.97 -38.76 -15.75
N PHE A 4 17.74 -38.31 -15.50
CA PHE A 4 17.30 -36.97 -15.93
C PHE A 4 17.59 -35.94 -14.84
N LYS A 5 18.75 -35.30 -14.96
CA LYS A 5 19.11 -34.12 -14.16
C LYS A 5 18.41 -32.90 -14.76
N ILE A 6 17.28 -32.51 -14.18
CA ILE A 6 16.56 -31.29 -14.57
C ILE A 6 17.46 -30.08 -14.23
N ARG A 7 17.83 -29.30 -15.24
CA ARG A 7 18.57 -28.04 -15.11
C ARG A 7 17.67 -27.03 -14.39
N GLY A 8 18.14 -26.46 -13.28
CA GLY A 8 17.41 -25.45 -12.52
C GLY A 8 17.14 -24.21 -13.38
N THR A 9 15.86 -23.85 -13.51
CA THR A 9 15.41 -22.64 -14.19
C THR A 9 15.56 -21.45 -13.25
N ALA A 10 16.32 -20.43 -13.68
CA ALA A 10 16.40 -19.16 -12.96
C ALA A 10 15.07 -18.41 -13.09
N VAL A 11 14.21 -18.51 -12.08
CA VAL A 11 12.97 -17.73 -11.99
C VAL A 11 13.35 -16.27 -11.75
N ARG A 12 12.98 -15.37 -12.68
CA ARG A 12 13.09 -13.92 -12.45
C ARG A 12 12.11 -13.56 -11.33
N LYS A 13 12.63 -13.19 -10.16
CA LYS A 13 11.82 -12.71 -9.03
C LYS A 13 11.22 -11.34 -9.41
N LEU A 14 9.99 -11.32 -9.91
CA LEU A 14 9.23 -10.09 -10.09
C LEU A 14 8.95 -9.51 -8.69
N ARG A 15 9.32 -8.24 -8.48
CA ARG A 15 8.98 -7.54 -7.24
C ARG A 15 7.47 -7.42 -7.16
N THR A 16 6.92 -7.67 -5.97
CA THR A 16 5.49 -7.45 -5.75
C THR A 16 5.18 -5.95 -5.74
N TRP A 17 3.94 -5.59 -6.05
CA TRP A 17 3.46 -4.21 -5.91
C TRP A 17 3.73 -3.67 -4.50
N ARG A 18 3.46 -4.48 -3.46
CA ARG A 18 3.67 -4.11 -2.06
C ARG A 18 5.14 -3.80 -1.74
N GLU A 19 6.07 -4.64 -2.17
CA GLU A 19 7.51 -4.40 -1.97
C GLU A 19 7.95 -3.07 -2.62
N SER A 20 7.47 -2.80 -3.83
CA SER A 20 7.78 -1.56 -4.55
C SER A 20 7.15 -0.34 -3.88
N LEU A 21 5.95 -0.49 -3.32
CA LEU A 21 5.29 0.56 -2.53
C LEU A 21 6.08 0.88 -1.27
N ILE A 22 6.47 -0.13 -0.49
CA ILE A 22 7.25 0.03 0.74
C ILE A 22 8.55 0.80 0.46
N GLU A 23 9.29 0.42 -0.58
CA GLU A 23 10.53 1.10 -1.00
C GLU A 23 10.31 2.60 -1.33
N ARG A 24 9.23 2.91 -2.05
CA ARG A 24 8.85 4.30 -2.37
C ARG A 24 8.51 5.12 -1.11
N LEU A 25 7.82 4.51 -0.15
CA LEU A 25 7.43 5.14 1.12
C LEU A 25 8.62 5.34 2.06
N THR A 26 9.60 4.42 2.03
CA THR A 26 10.86 4.57 2.79
C THR A 26 11.67 5.76 2.28
N THR A 27 11.71 5.96 0.95
CA THR A 27 12.55 6.97 0.30
C THR A 27 12.01 8.39 0.48
N ASP A 28 10.69 8.58 0.41
CA ASP A 28 10.06 9.91 0.48
C ASP A 28 9.06 10.01 1.66
N PRO A 29 9.40 10.75 2.72
CA PRO A 29 8.50 10.92 3.86
C PRO A 29 7.19 11.63 3.50
N ARG A 30 7.17 12.50 2.49
CA ARG A 30 5.95 13.21 2.05
C ARG A 30 4.97 12.26 1.38
N ARG A 31 5.48 11.23 0.69
CA ARG A 31 4.63 10.17 0.11
C ARG A 31 3.96 9.35 1.21
N ALA A 32 4.65 9.05 2.30
CA ALA A 32 4.05 8.35 3.44
C ALA A 32 2.89 9.16 4.06
N SER A 33 3.06 10.46 4.28
CA SER A 33 1.99 11.31 4.78
C SER A 33 0.84 11.45 3.78
N GLY A 34 1.12 11.63 2.49
CA GLY A 34 0.09 11.71 1.45
C GLY A 34 -0.69 10.42 1.28
N TYR A 35 -0.03 9.27 1.41
CA TYR A 35 -0.67 7.96 1.36
C TYR A 35 -1.62 7.75 2.55
N LEU A 36 -1.19 8.13 3.77
CA LEU A 36 -2.06 8.10 4.96
C LEU A 36 -3.23 9.09 4.87
N GLN A 37 -2.97 10.29 4.34
CA GLN A 37 -4.00 11.30 4.11
C GLN A 37 -5.09 10.78 3.18
N ALA A 38 -4.71 10.23 2.02
CA ALA A 38 -5.66 9.65 1.07
C ALA A 38 -6.47 8.49 1.67
N ALA A 39 -5.82 7.60 2.43
CA ALA A 39 -6.51 6.50 3.10
C ALA A 39 -7.46 6.97 4.21
N LEU A 40 -7.14 8.09 4.88
CA LEU A 40 -8.00 8.69 5.89
C LEU A 40 -9.21 9.39 5.26
N GLU A 41 -9.03 10.08 4.14
CA GLU A 41 -10.12 10.69 3.36
C GLU A 41 -11.09 9.62 2.85
N ASP A 42 -10.56 8.53 2.31
CA ASP A 42 -11.35 7.38 1.86
C ASP A 42 -12.17 6.77 3.02
N TYR A 43 -11.55 6.62 4.19
CA TYR A 43 -12.25 6.21 5.41
C TYR A 43 -13.35 7.20 5.84
N GLN A 44 -13.14 8.51 5.70
CA GLN A 44 -14.16 9.51 6.05
C GLN A 44 -15.36 9.47 5.11
N ILE A 45 -15.17 9.05 3.85
CA ILE A 45 -16.22 8.92 2.85
C ILE A 45 -16.97 7.58 2.98
N HIS A 46 -16.24 6.47 3.11
CA HIS A 46 -16.79 5.12 3.02
C HIS A 46 -16.98 4.43 4.39
N GLY A 47 -16.32 4.90 5.43
CA GLY A 47 -16.38 4.32 6.78
C GLY A 47 -15.58 3.03 6.97
N GLU A 48 -14.79 2.60 5.97
CA GLU A 48 -14.05 1.34 6.00
C GLU A 48 -12.68 1.48 6.71
N ALA A 49 -12.64 1.20 8.01
CA ALA A 49 -11.42 1.34 8.82
C ALA A 49 -10.28 0.42 8.34
N ALA A 50 -10.60 -0.75 7.77
CA ALA A 50 -9.62 -1.73 7.31
C ALA A 50 -8.63 -1.13 6.27
N VAL A 51 -9.11 -0.27 5.37
CA VAL A 51 -8.27 0.37 4.33
C VAL A 51 -7.24 1.29 4.97
N PHE A 52 -7.68 2.14 5.90
CA PHE A 52 -6.79 3.05 6.63
C PHE A 52 -5.77 2.28 7.49
N LEU A 53 -6.20 1.23 8.19
CA LEU A 53 -5.31 0.41 9.00
C LEU A 53 -4.26 -0.32 8.17
N LEU A 54 -4.64 -0.84 7.00
CA LEU A 54 -3.70 -1.46 6.06
C LEU A 54 -2.68 -0.46 5.53
N ALA A 55 -3.11 0.76 5.23
CA ALA A 55 -2.20 1.85 4.85
C ALA A 55 -1.22 2.18 5.98
N LEU A 56 -1.72 2.27 7.21
CA LEU A 56 -0.91 2.51 8.40
C LEU A 56 0.12 1.40 8.64
N GLN A 57 -0.27 0.14 8.52
CA GLN A 57 0.67 -1.00 8.60
C GLN A 57 1.78 -0.90 7.54
N THR A 58 1.42 -0.55 6.30
CA THR A 58 2.37 -0.43 5.19
C THR A 58 3.39 0.69 5.44
N VAL A 59 2.97 1.82 6.01
CA VAL A 59 3.88 2.89 6.42
C VAL A 59 4.74 2.49 7.62
N ILE A 60 4.20 1.76 8.59
CA ILE A 60 4.98 1.25 9.71
C ILE A 60 6.08 0.31 9.23
N GLU A 61 5.77 -0.59 8.30
CA GLU A 61 6.75 -1.48 7.67
C GLU A 61 7.88 -0.71 6.97
N SER A 62 7.55 0.33 6.20
CA SER A 62 8.55 1.17 5.53
C SER A 62 9.48 1.92 6.49
N ARG A 63 9.03 2.20 7.72
CA ARG A 63 9.83 2.87 8.76
C ARG A 63 10.69 1.94 9.62
N GLY A 64 10.64 0.63 9.38
CA GLY A 64 11.38 -0.38 10.14
C GLY A 64 10.50 -1.29 11.00
N GLY A 65 9.19 -1.29 10.77
CA GLY A 65 8.24 -2.24 11.32
C GLY A 65 7.78 -1.96 12.75
N ILE A 66 6.89 -2.84 13.23
CA ILE A 66 6.21 -2.74 14.53
C ILE A 66 7.21 -2.71 15.69
N SER A 67 8.29 -3.52 15.62
CA SER A 67 9.29 -3.59 16.69
C SER A 67 10.01 -2.27 16.93
N LYS A 68 10.33 -1.53 15.86
CA LYS A 68 11.00 -0.22 15.98
C LYS A 68 10.02 0.83 16.49
N LEU A 69 8.79 0.82 15.95
CA LEU A 69 7.72 1.71 16.37
C LEU A 69 7.41 1.56 17.87
N ALA A 70 7.23 0.34 18.35
CA ALA A 70 6.96 0.00 19.75
C ALA A 70 8.05 0.54 20.70
N LYS A 71 9.32 0.46 20.30
CA LYS A 71 10.43 1.03 21.08
C LYS A 71 10.39 2.55 21.14
N GLN A 72 9.94 3.21 20.07
CA GLN A 72 9.86 4.67 20.00
C GLN A 72 8.64 5.23 20.75
N THR A 73 7.51 4.51 20.72
CA THR A 73 6.27 4.94 21.39
C THR A 73 6.17 4.47 22.84
N GLY A 74 6.95 3.47 23.25
CA GLY A 74 6.84 2.83 24.57
C GLY A 74 5.65 1.87 24.69
N ILE A 75 4.95 1.58 23.58
CA ILE A 75 3.79 0.68 23.56
C ILE A 75 4.27 -0.76 23.31
N GLN A 76 3.62 -1.76 23.90
CA GLN A 76 3.95 -3.15 23.63
C GLN A 76 3.70 -3.51 22.15
N PRO A 77 4.62 -4.20 21.45
CA PRO A 77 4.46 -4.58 20.05
C PRO A 77 3.17 -5.35 19.77
N LYS A 78 2.78 -6.23 20.70
CA LYS A 78 1.55 -7.02 20.60
C LYS A 78 0.30 -6.13 20.60
N SER A 79 0.26 -5.12 21.47
CA SER A 79 -0.82 -4.14 21.51
C SER A 79 -0.91 -3.34 20.21
N VAL A 80 0.23 -2.95 19.64
CA VAL A 80 0.26 -2.27 18.33
C VAL A 80 -0.29 -3.20 17.24
N SER A 81 0.19 -4.45 17.15
CA SER A 81 -0.28 -5.38 16.12
C SER A 81 -1.77 -5.72 16.25
N GLU A 82 -2.27 -5.89 17.47
CA GLU A 82 -3.69 -6.17 17.71
C GLU A 82 -4.55 -4.96 17.35
N ALA A 83 -4.11 -3.75 17.71
CA ALA A 83 -4.83 -2.53 17.38
C ALA A 83 -4.92 -2.29 15.87
N LEU A 84 -3.88 -2.65 15.11
CA LEU A 84 -3.86 -2.49 13.65
C LEU A 84 -4.65 -3.58 12.91
N ASN A 85 -4.95 -4.71 13.54
CA ASN A 85 -5.64 -5.84 12.93
C ASN A 85 -7.12 -5.94 13.31
N ARG A 86 -7.63 -5.09 14.20
CA ARG A 86 -8.96 -5.25 14.80
C ARG A 86 -10.14 -4.79 13.93
N ASP A 87 -9.95 -4.50 12.64
CA ASP A 87 -10.96 -3.89 11.74
C ASP A 87 -11.67 -2.64 12.32
N VAL A 88 -11.11 -2.08 13.39
CA VAL A 88 -11.66 -0.97 14.16
C VAL A 88 -10.54 0.01 14.42
N LEU A 89 -10.82 1.30 14.23
CA LEU A 89 -9.84 2.35 14.42
C LEU A 89 -9.35 2.36 15.88
N PRO A 90 -8.03 2.40 16.12
CA PRO A 90 -7.50 2.53 17.46
C PRO A 90 -7.96 3.84 18.12
N GLN A 91 -7.98 3.85 19.45
CA GLN A 91 -8.22 5.06 20.22
C GLN A 91 -7.21 6.16 19.85
N ILE A 92 -7.63 7.43 19.92
CA ILE A 92 -6.77 8.59 19.61
C ILE A 92 -5.49 8.55 20.46
N ASP A 93 -5.59 8.12 21.71
CA ASP A 93 -4.46 7.97 22.64
C ASP A 93 -3.40 6.98 22.13
N LEU A 94 -3.79 6.02 21.30
CA LEU A 94 -2.90 5.07 20.66
C LEU A 94 -2.46 5.56 19.27
N LEU A 95 -3.37 6.18 18.51
CA LEU A 95 -3.13 6.61 17.15
C LEU A 95 -2.17 7.82 17.08
N VAL A 96 -2.34 8.81 17.95
CA VAL A 96 -1.53 10.04 17.94
C VAL A 96 -0.05 9.76 18.19
N PRO A 97 0.37 9.00 19.21
CA PRO A 97 1.77 8.64 19.40
C PRO A 97 2.36 7.91 18.19
N ILE A 98 1.59 6.98 17.59
CA ILE A 98 2.02 6.24 16.40
C ILE A 98 2.25 7.22 15.25
N LEU A 99 1.28 8.07 14.92
CA LEU A 99 1.42 9.05 13.84
C LEU A 99 2.60 10.01 14.08
N ASN A 100 2.77 10.50 15.30
CA ASN A 100 3.88 11.38 15.66
C ASN A 100 5.24 10.71 15.40
N THR A 101 5.41 9.43 15.76
CA THR A 101 6.65 8.69 15.45
C THR A 101 6.87 8.47 13.96
N LEU A 102 5.80 8.43 13.16
CA LEU A 102 5.86 8.35 11.70
C LEU A 102 6.07 9.72 11.04
N GLY A 103 6.11 10.81 11.80
CA GLY A 103 6.26 12.18 11.31
C GLY A 103 4.95 12.80 10.78
N CYS A 104 3.81 12.25 11.19
CA CYS A 104 2.47 12.70 10.78
C CYS A 104 1.72 13.29 11.98
N ARG A 105 0.70 14.11 11.71
CA ARG A 105 -0.21 14.64 12.74
C ARG A 105 -1.64 14.63 12.21
N LEU A 106 -2.62 14.49 13.11
CA LEU A 106 -4.01 14.72 12.78
C LEU A 106 -4.28 16.24 12.71
N SER A 107 -5.08 16.66 11.74
CA SER A 107 -5.55 18.04 11.61
C SER A 107 -7.07 18.06 11.47
N ILE A 108 -7.68 19.13 11.98
CA ILE A 108 -9.10 19.40 11.80
C ILE A 108 -9.21 20.40 10.65
N GLN A 109 -10.04 20.07 9.67
CA GLN A 109 -10.31 20.92 8.51
C GLN A 109 -11.83 21.08 8.39
N SER A 110 -12.28 22.20 7.83
CA SER A 110 -13.70 22.38 7.52
C SER A 110 -14.11 21.43 6.41
N TRP A 111 -15.21 20.71 6.61
CA TRP A 111 -15.81 19.93 5.54
C TRP A 111 -16.55 20.88 4.59
N ASP A 112 -16.00 21.09 3.40
CA ASP A 112 -16.73 21.76 2.33
C ASP A 112 -17.55 20.72 1.57
N SER A 113 -18.83 20.63 1.87
CA SER A 113 -19.76 19.70 1.23
C SER A 113 -20.11 20.07 -0.22
N SER A 114 -19.51 21.12 -0.81
CA SER A 114 -19.83 21.58 -2.16
C SER A 114 -19.07 20.87 -3.30
N ASN A 115 -18.15 19.95 -3.01
CA ASN A 115 -17.31 19.31 -4.03
C ASN A 115 -17.42 17.78 -4.07
N THR A 116 -18.60 17.25 -4.44
CA THR A 116 -18.76 15.86 -4.86
C THR A 116 -18.65 15.76 -6.38
N ASN A 117 -17.49 16.11 -6.95
CA ASN A 117 -17.14 15.71 -8.31
C ASN A 117 -16.20 14.51 -8.24
N CYS A 118 -16.80 13.32 -8.21
CA CYS A 118 -16.13 12.07 -8.56
C CYS A 118 -15.84 12.06 -10.06
N GLU A 119 -14.72 12.67 -10.46
CA GLU A 119 -14.05 12.34 -11.71
C GLU A 119 -12.81 11.54 -11.37
N VAL A 120 -12.98 10.23 -11.18
CA VAL A 120 -11.87 9.29 -11.37
C VAL A 120 -11.65 9.19 -12.88
N SER A 121 -11.01 10.22 -13.44
CA SER A 121 -10.34 10.10 -14.73
C SER A 121 -9.16 9.16 -14.52
N ALA A 122 -9.42 7.88 -14.72
CA ALA A 122 -8.41 6.87 -14.92
C ALA A 122 -7.69 7.14 -16.24
N GLU A 123 -6.88 8.18 -16.29
CA GLU A 123 -5.86 8.37 -17.31
C GLU A 123 -4.62 7.56 -16.91
N HIS A 124 -4.74 6.24 -17.05
CA HIS A 124 -3.61 5.38 -17.39
C HIS A 124 -3.73 5.04 -18.88
N SER A 125 -3.73 6.08 -19.71
CA SER A 125 -3.39 5.94 -21.12
C SER A 125 -1.89 5.70 -21.22
N SER A 126 -1.51 4.42 -21.28
CA SER A 126 -0.47 3.91 -22.19
C SER A 126 -0.26 2.43 -21.93
N THR A 127 -1.22 1.61 -22.37
CA THR A 127 -0.91 0.24 -22.81
C THR A 127 -1.26 0.19 -24.29
N ALA A 128 -0.23 0.16 -25.14
CA ALA A 128 -0.39 -0.07 -26.56
C ALA A 128 -1.12 -1.42 -26.80
N PRO A 129 -1.97 -1.54 -27.83
CA PRO A 129 -2.61 -2.82 -28.12
C PRO A 129 -1.57 -3.77 -28.71
N ILE A 130 -1.30 -4.87 -28.00
CA ILE A 130 -0.65 -6.05 -28.60
C ILE A 130 -1.77 -7.02 -28.93
N GLU A 131 -2.35 -6.89 -30.13
CA GLU A 131 -3.10 -8.00 -30.72
C GLU A 131 -2.17 -8.81 -31.62
N SER A 132 -2.06 -10.07 -31.25
CA SER A 132 -1.37 -11.13 -31.97
C SER A 132 -2.39 -11.86 -32.84
N GLN A 133 -2.22 -11.88 -34.16
CA GLN A 133 -2.84 -12.83 -35.09
C GLN A 133 -1.93 -12.89 -36.34
N THR A 134 -1.59 -13.99 -36.99
CA THR A 134 -1.88 -15.43 -36.87
C THR A 134 -0.91 -16.08 -37.86
N ILE A 135 -0.32 -17.22 -37.50
CA ILE A 135 0.34 -18.11 -38.46
C ILE A 135 -0.75 -18.68 -39.38
N SER A 136 -0.57 -18.60 -40.69
CA SER A 136 -1.26 -19.48 -41.62
C SER A 136 -0.39 -19.75 -42.85
N ASP A 137 -0.27 -21.04 -43.12
CA ASP A 137 0.51 -21.73 -44.14
C ASP A 137 0.23 -21.33 -45.59
N GLY A 138 1.16 -21.74 -46.46
CA GLY A 138 1.25 -21.36 -47.86
C GLY A 138 0.26 -22.01 -48.82
N ALA A 139 0.23 -21.47 -50.05
CA ALA A 139 -0.03 -22.20 -51.29
C ALA A 139 0.36 -21.35 -52.52
N ARG A 140 1.43 -21.81 -53.20
CA ARG A 140 1.52 -22.06 -54.65
C ARG A 140 1.05 -20.98 -55.64
N SER A 141 2.00 -20.51 -56.44
CA SER A 141 1.82 -20.39 -57.90
C SER A 141 3.11 -20.83 -58.59
#